data_AF-A0A966GY99-F1
#
_entry.id   AF-A0A966GY99-F1
#
_cell.length_a   1.000
_cell.length_b   1.000
_cell.length_c   1.000
_cell.angle_alpha   90.00
_cell.angle_beta   90.00
_cell.angle_gamma   90.00
#
_symmetry.space_group_name_H-M   'P 1'
#
loop_
_entity.id
_entity.type
_entity.pdbx_description
1 polymer ?
#
loop_
_entity_poly.entity_id
_entity_poly.type
_entity_poly.pdbx_seq_one_letter_code
_entity_poly.pdbx_strand_id
1 'polypeptide(L)'
;MKLTGYSLLPVLLLTAITSFSQQTEIVKILNKELDKETRLRLKDPELSADTLWVITPYRIDSNVLSVTVRIKDYDNKYYTEKQEIVLNKIKAVVKDINVIFETEPDAVRITQLPQDAAGKEPAEIRYSNLFFLHLYAEKQNEALANKLVKAFGKAGLKIEKRFWYD
;
A
#
# COMPACT_ATOMS: atom_id res chain seq x y z
N MET A 1 -51.83 -6.04 -24.48
CA MET A 1 -51.50 -6.45 -23.10
C MET A 1 -49.99 -6.72 -23.04
N LYS A 2 -49.25 -5.94 -22.23
CA LYS A 2 -47.97 -6.22 -21.51
C LYS A 2 -46.83 -6.97 -22.26
N LEU A 3 -45.53 -6.61 -22.22
CA LEU A 3 -44.72 -5.83 -21.27
C LEU A 3 -43.50 -5.20 -22.00
N THR A 4 -43.11 -4.01 -21.57
CA THR A 4 -41.86 -3.31 -21.88
C THR A 4 -40.64 -4.02 -21.28
N GLY A 5 -39.67 -4.40 -22.12
CA GLY A 5 -38.37 -4.91 -21.68
C GLY A 5 -37.43 -3.75 -21.33
N TYR A 6 -37.07 -3.62 -20.06
CA TYR A 6 -36.16 -2.58 -19.59
C TYR A 6 -34.71 -2.94 -19.88
N SER A 7 -34.03 -2.04 -20.58
CA SER A 7 -32.58 -2.01 -20.81
C SER A 7 -31.81 -1.94 -19.48
N LEU A 8 -31.35 -3.09 -18.98
CA LEU A 8 -30.49 -3.23 -17.79
C LEU A 8 -28.99 -3.00 -18.08
N LEU A 9 -28.60 -2.77 -19.34
CA LEU A 9 -27.20 -2.69 -19.76
C LEU A 9 -26.43 -1.37 -19.44
N PRO A 10 -27.03 -0.16 -19.39
CA PRO A 10 -26.24 1.06 -19.20
C PRO A 10 -25.76 1.29 -17.75
N VAL A 11 -26.39 0.66 -16.76
CA VAL A 11 -26.08 0.87 -15.33
C VAL A 11 -24.79 0.16 -14.91
N LEU A 12 -24.50 -1.02 -15.48
CA LEU A 12 -23.28 -1.78 -15.17
C LEU A 12 -22.01 -1.07 -15.64
N LEU A 13 -22.04 -0.40 -16.80
CA LEU A 13 -20.86 0.26 -17.36
C LEU A 13 -20.41 1.50 -16.55
N LEU A 14 -21.36 2.24 -15.97
CA LEU A 14 -21.08 3.43 -15.14
C LEU A 14 -20.40 3.07 -13.81
N THR A 15 -20.77 1.95 -13.19
CA THR A 15 -20.13 1.51 -11.93
C THR A 15 -18.66 1.17 -12.10
N ALA A 16 -18.30 0.45 -13.16
CA ALA A 16 -16.93 0.01 -13.42
C ALA A 16 -15.94 1.18 -13.61
N ILE A 17 -16.36 2.25 -14.30
CA ILE A 17 -15.50 3.44 -14.54
C ILE A 17 -15.22 4.19 -13.23
N THR A 18 -16.23 4.29 -12.35
CA THR A 18 -16.05 4.97 -11.06
C THR A 18 -15.09 4.21 -10.13
N SER A 19 -15.16 2.88 -10.11
CA SER A 19 -14.25 2.06 -9.29
C SER A 19 -12.79 2.17 -9.74
N PHE A 20 -12.52 2.21 -11.05
CA PHE A 20 -11.15 2.35 -11.58
C PHE A 20 -10.53 3.72 -11.29
N SER A 21 -11.32 4.79 -11.44
CA SER A 21 -10.90 6.16 -11.10
C SER A 21 -10.61 6.34 -9.60
N GLN A 22 -11.37 5.66 -8.73
CA GLN A 22 -11.18 5.75 -7.28
C GLN A 22 -9.96 4.99 -6.77
N GLN A 23 -9.65 3.81 -7.32
CA GLN A 23 -8.41 3.09 -7.02
C GLN A 23 -7.17 3.92 -7.40
N THR A 24 -7.27 4.73 -8.45
CA THR A 24 -6.24 5.70 -8.84
C THR A 24 -5.93 6.70 -7.73
N GLU A 25 -6.91 7.17 -6.95
CA GLU A 25 -6.67 8.16 -5.90
C GLU A 25 -5.91 7.57 -4.69
N ILE A 26 -6.20 6.32 -4.30
CA ILE A 26 -5.45 5.61 -3.25
C ILE A 26 -3.97 5.54 -3.64
N VAL A 27 -3.68 5.03 -4.85
CA VAL A 27 -2.31 4.92 -5.38
C VAL A 27 -1.63 6.27 -5.48
N LYS A 28 -2.35 7.30 -5.93
CA LYS A 28 -1.82 8.66 -6.03
C LYS A 28 -1.42 9.24 -4.67
N ILE A 29 -2.24 9.06 -3.63
CA ILE A 29 -1.90 9.48 -2.27
C ILE A 29 -0.66 8.75 -1.80
N LEU A 30 -0.65 7.41 -1.90
CA LEU A 30 0.45 6.58 -1.42
C LEU A 30 1.77 6.92 -2.11
N ASN A 31 1.78 7.05 -3.44
CA ASN A 31 2.98 7.39 -4.20
C ASN A 31 3.47 8.82 -3.96
N LYS A 32 2.56 9.77 -3.71
CA LYS A 32 2.94 11.14 -3.32
C LYS A 32 3.66 11.15 -1.97
N GLU A 33 3.14 10.43 -0.99
CA GLU A 33 3.77 10.37 0.34
C GLU A 33 5.07 9.54 0.30
N LEU A 34 5.15 8.49 -0.53
CA LEU A 34 6.38 7.73 -0.74
C LEU A 34 7.49 8.57 -1.37
N ASP A 35 7.17 9.40 -2.37
CA ASP A 35 8.10 10.36 -2.98
C ASP A 35 8.51 11.48 -2.00
N LYS A 36 7.63 11.85 -1.07
CA LYS A 36 7.98 12.75 0.02
C LYS A 36 8.94 12.09 1.01
N GLU A 37 8.66 10.85 1.42
CA GLU A 37 9.49 10.05 2.32
C GLU A 37 10.92 9.93 1.79
N THR A 38 11.10 9.54 0.52
CA THR A 38 12.44 9.42 -0.09
C THR A 38 13.20 10.74 -0.06
N ARG A 39 12.52 11.87 -0.37
CA ARG A 39 13.13 13.21 -0.28
C ARG A 39 13.50 13.64 1.14
N LEU A 40 12.70 13.28 2.13
CA LEU A 40 12.99 13.60 3.54
C LEU A 40 14.23 12.84 4.00
N ARG A 41 14.32 11.54 3.69
CA ARG A 41 15.48 10.71 4.06
C ARG A 41 16.78 11.17 3.41
N LEU A 42 16.74 11.60 2.15
CA LEU A 42 17.91 12.16 1.47
C LEU A 42 18.46 13.43 2.14
N LYS A 43 17.66 14.14 2.93
CA LYS A 43 18.04 15.42 3.57
C LYS A 43 18.45 15.29 5.02
N ASP A 44 18.06 14.22 5.69
CA ASP A 44 18.28 14.02 7.12
C ASP A 44 19.50 13.11 7.32
N PRO A 45 20.64 13.59 7.84
CA PRO A 45 21.83 12.77 8.04
C PRO A 45 21.61 11.51 8.88
N GLU A 46 20.70 11.52 9.85
CA GLU A 46 20.37 10.36 10.69
C GLU A 46 19.53 9.32 9.94
N LEU A 47 18.77 9.75 8.93
CA LEU A 47 18.00 8.89 8.03
C LEU A 47 18.65 8.70 6.65
N SER A 48 19.75 9.41 6.37
CA SER A 48 20.45 9.50 5.08
C SER A 48 21.21 8.24 4.72
N ALA A 49 21.22 7.28 5.63
CA ALA A 49 21.57 5.92 5.28
C ALA A 49 20.55 5.43 4.25
N ASP A 50 21.05 5.18 3.04
CA ASP A 50 20.62 4.20 2.05
C ASP A 50 19.83 3.02 2.67
N THR A 51 18.56 3.24 3.04
CA THR A 51 17.74 2.30 3.84
C THR A 51 16.45 1.91 3.13
N LEU A 52 16.03 2.67 2.11
CA LEU A 52 14.84 2.41 1.31
C LEU A 52 15.06 2.84 -0.14
N TRP A 53 15.00 1.89 -1.06
CA TRP A 53 14.87 2.16 -2.49
C TRP A 53 13.54 1.63 -2.99
N VAL A 54 12.80 2.49 -3.67
CA VAL A 54 11.54 2.10 -4.32
C VAL A 54 11.89 1.44 -5.65
N ILE A 55 11.71 0.12 -5.74
CA ILE A 55 11.93 -0.65 -6.97
C ILE A 55 10.68 -0.62 -7.85
N THR A 56 9.51 -0.78 -7.22
CA THR A 56 8.21 -0.60 -7.86
C THR A 56 7.31 0.19 -6.91
N PRO A 57 6.83 1.37 -7.31
CA PRO A 57 5.94 2.18 -6.48
C PRO A 57 4.59 1.48 -6.26
N TYR A 58 3.75 2.06 -5.39
CA TYR A 58 2.42 1.52 -5.15
C TYR A 58 1.62 1.44 -6.44
N ARG A 59 0.94 0.31 -6.62
CA ARG A 59 -0.01 0.08 -7.71
C ARG A 59 -1.13 -0.83 -7.24
N ILE A 60 -2.29 -0.71 -7.89
CA ILE A 60 -3.43 -1.61 -7.68
C ILE A 60 -3.67 -2.32 -9.01
N ASP A 61 -3.49 -3.63 -9.02
CA ASP A 61 -3.79 -4.50 -10.16
C ASP A 61 -4.83 -5.53 -9.72
N SER A 62 -5.98 -5.59 -10.39
CA SER A 62 -7.07 -6.53 -10.05
C SER A 62 -7.43 -6.54 -8.55
N ASN A 63 -7.59 -5.35 -7.95
CA ASN A 63 -7.91 -5.17 -6.53
C ASN A 63 -6.80 -5.60 -5.53
N VAL A 64 -5.58 -5.86 -6.01
CA VAL A 64 -4.40 -6.14 -5.19
C VAL A 64 -3.50 -4.91 -5.15
N LEU A 65 -3.35 -4.31 -3.97
CA LEU A 65 -2.33 -3.30 -3.73
C LEU A 65 -0.98 -3.98 -3.60
N SER A 66 0.03 -3.45 -4.28
CA SER A 66 1.40 -3.95 -4.19
C SER A 66 2.43 -2.83 -4.17
N VAL A 67 3.57 -3.11 -3.55
CA VAL A 67 4.79 -2.28 -3.59
C VAL A 67 6.01 -3.20 -3.58
N THR A 68 7.12 -2.75 -4.17
CA THR A 68 8.40 -3.46 -4.08
C THR A 68 9.48 -2.48 -3.68
N VAL A 69 10.15 -2.78 -2.57
CA VAL A 69 11.19 -1.94 -2.01
C VAL A 69 12.44 -2.76 -1.73
N ARG A 70 13.60 -2.13 -1.84
CA ARG A 70 14.83 -2.65 -1.25
C ARG A 70 15.03 -1.92 0.07
N ILE A 71 15.28 -2.67 1.13
CA ILE A 71 15.46 -2.13 2.48
C ILE A 71 16.70 -2.73 3.13
N LYS A 72 17.24 -2.00 4.10
CA LYS A 72 18.36 -2.42 4.93
C LYS A 72 17.83 -3.04 6.22
N ASP A 73 18.28 -4.24 6.58
CA ASP A 73 18.00 -4.81 7.90
C ASP A 73 18.90 -4.23 9.00
N TYR A 74 18.65 -4.66 10.24
CA TYR A 74 19.44 -4.28 11.41
C TYR A 74 20.91 -4.75 11.35
N ASP A 75 21.19 -5.83 10.61
CA ASP A 75 22.54 -6.38 10.38
C ASP A 75 23.27 -5.68 9.22
N ASN A 76 22.71 -4.58 8.71
CA ASN A 76 23.18 -3.82 7.57
C ASN A 76 23.17 -4.57 6.23
N LYS A 77 22.41 -5.66 6.11
CA LYS A 77 22.21 -6.38 4.85
C LYS A 77 21.02 -5.80 4.11
N TYR A 78 21.12 -5.86 2.79
CA TYR A 78 20.06 -5.38 1.91
C TYR A 78 19.23 -6.54 1.39
N TYR A 79 17.91 -6.39 1.44
CA TYR A 79 16.99 -7.34 0.82
C TYR A 79 15.90 -6.58 0.06
N THR A 80 15.36 -7.22 -0.97
CA THR A 80 14.24 -6.69 -1.74
C THR A 80 12.99 -7.44 -1.34
N GLU A 81 11.97 -6.70 -0.95
CA GLU A 81 10.69 -7.24 -0.50
C GLU A 81 9.56 -6.70 -1.38
N LYS A 82 8.68 -7.60 -1.80
CA LYS A 82 7.39 -7.27 -2.38
C LYS A 82 6.29 -7.55 -1.37
N GLN A 83 5.44 -6.57 -1.10
CA GLN A 83 4.21 -6.75 -0.33
C GLN A 83 3.00 -6.71 -1.24
N GLU A 84 2.03 -7.58 -1.00
CA GLU A 84 0.78 -7.68 -1.73
C GLU A 84 -0.41 -7.90 -0.78
N ILE A 85 -1.48 -7.15 -0.99
CA ILE A 85 -2.71 -7.25 -0.19
C ILE A 85 -3.94 -6.99 -1.05
N VAL A 86 -4.98 -7.80 -0.89
CA VAL A 86 -6.29 -7.53 -1.49
C VAL A 86 -6.95 -6.39 -0.73
N LEU A 87 -7.42 -5.35 -1.42
CA LEU A 87 -7.86 -4.10 -0.78
C LEU A 87 -8.98 -4.28 0.26
N ASN A 88 -9.91 -5.22 0.05
CA ASN A 88 -11.02 -5.48 0.96
C ASN A 88 -10.61 -6.18 2.27
N LYS A 89 -9.38 -6.67 2.35
CA LYS A 89 -8.81 -7.25 3.57
C LYS A 89 -8.16 -6.21 4.48
N ILE A 90 -7.99 -4.97 4.02
CA ILE A 90 -7.50 -3.86 4.85
C ILE A 90 -8.63 -3.42 5.79
N LYS A 91 -8.33 -3.27 7.08
CA LYS A 91 -9.31 -2.89 8.12
C LYS A 91 -9.04 -1.51 8.68
N ALA A 92 -7.78 -1.16 8.86
CA ALA A 92 -7.41 0.12 9.45
C ALA A 92 -6.09 0.66 8.92
N VAL A 93 -5.91 1.96 9.12
CA VAL A 93 -4.61 2.61 9.03
C VAL A 93 -4.19 3.06 10.43
N VAL A 94 -2.95 2.72 10.79
CA VAL A 94 -2.33 3.01 12.08
C VAL A 94 -0.95 3.61 11.90
N LYS A 95 -0.40 4.16 12.98
CA LYS A 95 1.01 4.53 13.03
C LYS A 95 1.65 4.05 14.32
N ASP A 96 2.75 3.32 14.16
CA ASP A 96 3.70 2.96 15.19
C ASP A 96 5.09 3.04 14.57
N ILE A 97 5.73 4.21 14.68
CA ILE A 97 6.92 4.65 13.92
C ILE A 97 6.64 4.73 12.41
N ASN A 98 6.24 3.63 11.78
CA ASN A 98 5.74 3.54 10.41
C ASN A 98 4.22 3.75 10.34
N VAL A 99 3.76 4.32 9.23
CA VAL A 99 2.37 4.20 8.81
C VAL A 99 2.14 2.79 8.24
N ILE A 100 1.11 2.11 8.74
CA ILE A 100 0.85 0.70 8.47
C ILE A 100 -0.64 0.52 8.17
N PHE A 101 -0.96 -0.36 7.22
CA PHE A 101 -2.29 -0.91 7.09
C PHE A 101 -2.41 -2.20 7.92
N GLU A 102 -3.33 -2.20 8.88
CA GLU A 102 -3.75 -3.42 9.57
C GLU A 102 -4.78 -4.16 8.71
N THR A 103 -4.60 -5.47 8.58
CA THR A 103 -5.40 -6.32 7.71
C THR A 103 -6.05 -7.47 8.47
N GLU A 104 -6.85 -8.27 7.76
CA GLU A 104 -7.21 -9.62 8.23
C GLU A 104 -5.94 -10.45 8.53
N PRO A 105 -6.03 -11.46 9.41
CA PRO A 105 -4.92 -12.38 9.66
C PRO A 105 -4.35 -12.97 8.37
N ASP A 106 -3.02 -13.00 8.26
CA ASP A 106 -2.27 -13.58 7.14
C ASP A 106 -2.67 -13.07 5.74
N ALA A 107 -3.28 -11.89 5.67
CA ALA A 107 -3.79 -11.36 4.41
C ALA A 107 -2.71 -10.73 3.54
N VAL A 108 -1.61 -10.28 4.15
CA VAL A 108 -0.49 -9.66 3.43
C VAL A 108 0.47 -10.75 3.03
N ARG A 109 0.66 -10.94 1.73
CA ARG A 109 1.72 -11.80 1.20
C ARG A 109 2.98 -10.96 1.07
N ILE A 110 4.06 -11.45 1.65
CA ILE A 110 5.37 -10.83 1.61
C ILE A 110 6.34 -11.77 0.93
N THR A 111 6.96 -11.33 -0.15
CA THR A 111 7.94 -12.09 -0.92
C THR A 111 9.28 -11.39 -0.84
N GLN A 112 10.25 -12.01 -0.17
CA GLN A 112 11.64 -11.57 -0.23
C GLN A 112 12.28 -12.18 -1.47
N LEU A 113 12.76 -11.31 -2.37
CA LEU A 113 13.36 -11.73 -3.62
C LEU A 113 14.78 -12.27 -3.37
N PRO A 114 15.23 -13.25 -4.19
CA PRO A 114 16.57 -13.81 -4.10
C PRO A 114 17.64 -12.71 -4.16
N GLN A 115 18.70 -12.86 -3.35
CA GLN A 115 19.82 -11.91 -3.34
C GLN A 115 20.84 -12.16 -4.45
N ASP A 116 20.81 -13.35 -5.10
CA ASP A 116 21.75 -13.70 -6.14
C ASP A 116 21.28 -13.23 -7.53
N ALA A 117 22.20 -12.71 -8.34
CA ALA A 117 21.89 -12.25 -9.70
C ALA A 117 21.42 -13.39 -10.64
N ALA A 118 21.64 -14.65 -10.24
CA ALA A 118 21.24 -15.84 -10.97
C ALA A 118 19.85 -16.38 -10.57
N GLY A 119 19.22 -15.85 -9.51
CA GLY A 119 17.91 -16.27 -9.02
C GLY A 119 17.85 -17.73 -8.56
N LYS A 120 18.97 -18.30 -8.12
CA LYS A 120 19.05 -19.70 -7.70
C LYS A 120 18.55 -19.92 -6.29
N GLU A 121 18.62 -18.90 -5.43
CA GLU A 121 17.98 -18.99 -4.11
C GLU A 121 16.46 -18.89 -4.27
N PRO A 122 15.68 -19.74 -3.57
CA PRO A 122 14.23 -19.62 -3.61
C PRO A 122 13.79 -18.31 -2.96
N ALA A 123 12.75 -17.68 -3.51
CA ALA A 123 12.13 -16.55 -2.84
C ALA A 123 11.51 -17.01 -1.51
N GLU A 124 11.79 -16.28 -0.43
CA GLU A 124 11.15 -16.53 0.86
C GLU A 124 9.77 -15.86 0.87
N ILE A 125 8.74 -16.66 1.17
CA ILE A 125 7.36 -16.17 1.26
C ILE A 125 6.90 -16.30 2.70
N ARG A 126 6.44 -15.19 3.26
CA ARG A 126 5.80 -15.13 4.57
C ARG A 126 4.49 -14.36 4.49
N TYR A 127 3.63 -14.59 5.47
CA TYR A 127 2.36 -13.90 5.59
C TYR A 127 2.33 -13.04 6.85
N SER A 128 1.56 -11.96 6.80
CA SER A 128 1.46 -10.97 7.87
C SER A 128 0.04 -10.40 7.91
N ASN A 129 -0.33 -9.83 9.05
CA ASN A 129 -1.51 -8.99 9.23
C ASN A 129 -1.20 -7.48 9.10
N LEU A 130 0.05 -7.14 8.75
CA LEU A 130 0.55 -5.77 8.62
C LEU A 130 1.16 -5.55 7.24
N PHE A 131 0.66 -4.55 6.53
CA PHE A 131 1.22 -4.04 5.28
C PHE A 131 1.89 -2.69 5.56
N PHE A 132 3.22 -2.65 5.49
CA PHE A 132 4.00 -1.47 5.83
C PHE A 132 3.99 -0.47 4.68
N LEU A 133 3.67 0.79 4.96
CA LEU A 133 3.75 1.84 3.93
C LEU A 133 5.16 2.40 3.73
N HIS A 134 6.10 1.98 4.58
CA HIS A 134 7.47 2.49 4.61
C HIS A 134 7.54 4.02 4.80
N LEU A 135 6.51 4.61 5.41
CA LEU A 135 6.42 6.06 5.70
C LEU A 135 6.67 6.26 7.19
N TYR A 136 7.85 6.77 7.56
CA TYR A 136 8.19 7.02 8.96
C TYR A 136 8.99 8.31 9.21
N ALA A 137 9.57 8.92 8.17
CA ALA A 137 10.39 10.12 8.31
C ALA A 137 9.53 11.33 8.71
N GLU A 138 8.33 11.47 8.14
CA GLU A 138 7.43 12.56 8.51
C GLU A 138 6.76 12.30 9.87
N LYS A 139 6.97 13.23 10.81
CA LYS A 139 6.29 13.29 12.10
C LYS A 139 4.97 14.06 12.01
N GLN A 140 4.05 13.83 12.93
CA GLN A 140 2.75 14.53 13.02
C GLN A 140 1.93 14.46 11.72
N ASN A 141 2.03 13.36 10.98
CA ASN A 141 1.38 13.16 9.68
C ASN A 141 -0.04 12.55 9.78
N GLU A 142 -0.74 12.74 10.90
CA GLU A 142 -2.08 12.14 11.14
C GLU A 142 -3.13 12.54 10.09
N ALA A 143 -2.96 13.69 9.46
CA ALA A 143 -3.80 14.11 8.32
C ALA A 143 -3.77 13.10 7.16
N LEU A 144 -2.70 12.29 7.02
CA LEU A 144 -2.62 11.21 6.06
C LEU A 144 -3.67 10.12 6.32
N ALA A 145 -3.89 9.75 7.58
CA ALA A 145 -4.91 8.76 7.95
C ALA A 145 -6.28 9.16 7.41
N ASN A 146 -6.67 10.42 7.62
CA ASN A 146 -7.95 10.95 7.18
C ASN A 146 -8.08 10.95 5.64
N LYS A 147 -7.00 11.26 4.93
CA LYS A 147 -6.95 11.19 3.45
C LYS A 147 -7.16 9.75 2.97
N LEU A 148 -6.48 8.79 3.58
CA LEU A 148 -6.58 7.38 3.23
C LEU A 148 -7.97 6.83 3.53
N VAL A 149 -8.50 7.04 4.74
CA VAL A 149 -9.88 6.64 5.11
C VAL A 149 -10.90 7.18 4.10
N LYS A 150 -10.78 8.46 3.72
CA LYS A 150 -11.67 9.07 2.73
C LYS A 150 -11.49 8.46 1.33
N ALA A 151 -10.27 8.17 0.90
CA ALA A 151 -10.00 7.59 -0.42
C ALA A 151 -10.52 6.15 -0.53
N PHE A 152 -10.28 5.33 0.48
CA PHE A 152 -10.85 3.98 0.58
C PHE A 152 -12.38 4.02 0.64
N GLY A 153 -12.96 4.92 1.44
CA GLY A 153 -14.41 5.09 1.52
C GLY A 153 -15.05 5.45 0.18
N LYS A 154 -14.39 6.31 -0.62
CA LYS A 154 -14.82 6.60 -1.99
C LYS A 154 -14.81 5.35 -2.86
N ALA A 155 -13.79 4.49 -2.72
CA ALA A 155 -13.66 3.20 -3.41
C ALA A 155 -14.64 2.11 -2.94
N GLY A 156 -15.60 2.43 -2.06
CA GLY A 156 -16.55 1.46 -1.49
C GLY A 156 -15.94 0.55 -0.43
N LEU A 157 -14.76 0.89 0.09
CA LEU A 157 -14.03 0.12 1.09
C LEU A 157 -14.07 0.84 2.43
N LYS A 158 -14.50 0.14 3.48
CA LYS A 158 -14.54 0.70 4.83
C LYS A 158 -13.26 0.33 5.57
N ILE A 159 -12.40 1.33 5.76
CA ILE A 159 -11.27 1.26 6.70
C ILE A 159 -11.42 2.38 7.73
N GLU A 160 -10.81 2.21 8.89
CA GLU A 160 -10.81 3.23 9.95
C GLU A 160 -9.40 3.70 10.31
N LYS A 161 -9.29 4.89 10.89
CA LYS A 161 -8.07 5.31 11.58
C LYS A 161 -8.11 4.75 13.00
N ARG A 162 -7.06 4.06 13.43
CA ARG A 162 -6.91 3.65 14.84
C ARG A 162 -5.73 4.39 15.49
N PHE A 163 -4.95 3.68 16.31
CA PHE A 163 -3.82 4.21 17.04
C PHE A 163 -2.84 4.96 16.10
N TRP A 164 -2.32 6.09 16.58
CA TRP A 164 -1.41 6.94 15.82
C TRP A 164 -0.37 7.55 16.75
N TYR A 165 0.86 7.06 16.66
CA TYR A 165 1.98 7.54 17.47
C TYR A 165 3.26 7.66 16.64
N ASP A 166 4.08 8.67 16.97
CA ASP A 166 5.29 9.07 16.23
C ASP A 166 6.56 8.36 16.68
#